data_AF-A0A643CES3-F1
#
_entry.id   AF-A0A643CES3-F1
#
_cell.length_a   1.000
_cell.length_b   1.000
_cell.length_c   1.000
_cell.angle_alpha   90.00
_cell.angle_beta   90.00
_cell.angle_gamma   90.00
#
_symmetry.space_group_name_H-M   'P 1'
#
loop_
_entity.id
_entity.type
_entity.pdbx_description
1 polymer ?
#
loop_
_entity_poly.entity_id
_entity_poly.type
_entity_poly.pdbx_seq_one_letter_code
_entity_poly.pdbx_strand_id
1 'polypeptide(L)'
;MELQKHVEKLTKGAAIFFEFKHYKPKKRFTSTKCFAFMEMDEIKPGPIVIELYKKPTDFKRKKLQLLTKKPLYLHLHQTLHKE
;
A
#
# COMPACT_ATOMS: atom_id res chain seq x y z
N MET A 1 -0.96 -5.89 -11.20
CA MET A 1 -2.14 -5.13 -10.72
C MET A 1 -2.13 -3.87 -11.53
N GLU A 2 -3.17 -3.63 -12.32
CA GLU A 2 -3.23 -2.43 -13.16
C GLU A 2 -3.92 -1.29 -12.40
N LEU A 3 -3.24 -0.15 -12.32
CA LEU A 3 -3.86 1.08 -11.84
C LEU A 3 -4.87 1.55 -12.88
N GLN A 4 -6.12 1.74 -12.48
CA GLN A 4 -7.24 2.00 -13.38
C GLN A 4 -7.24 3.42 -13.98
N LYS A 5 -6.20 4.21 -13.72
CA LYS A 5 -6.10 5.61 -14.14
C LYS A 5 -4.65 5.94 -14.45
N HIS A 6 -4.44 6.67 -15.54
CA HIS A 6 -3.15 7.26 -15.90
C HIS A 6 -2.59 8.08 -14.73
N VAL A 7 -1.29 7.91 -14.48
CA VAL A 7 -0.58 8.52 -13.34
C VAL A 7 -0.67 10.05 -13.40
N GLU A 8 -0.61 10.64 -14.59
CA GLU A 8 -0.70 12.08 -14.85
C GLU A 8 -2.07 12.66 -14.49
N LYS A 9 -3.12 11.84 -14.46
CA LYS A 9 -4.49 12.25 -14.12
C LYS A 9 -4.79 12.10 -12.62
N LEU A 10 -3.87 11.56 -11.82
CA LEU A 10 -4.02 11.47 -10.37
C LEU A 10 -3.72 12.83 -9.72
N THR A 11 -4.40 13.12 -8.60
CA THR A 11 -4.18 14.38 -7.88
C THR A 11 -2.83 14.33 -7.14
N LYS A 12 -2.17 15.48 -6.98
CA LYS A 12 -0.84 15.56 -6.34
C LYS A 12 -0.76 14.96 -4.93
N GLY A 13 -1.88 14.90 -4.20
CA GLY A 13 -1.97 14.30 -2.86
C GLY A 13 -2.57 12.89 -2.82
N ALA A 14 -2.73 12.25 -3.98
CA ALA A 14 -3.18 10.87 -4.06
C ALA A 14 -2.12 9.91 -3.50
N ALA A 15 -2.56 8.73 -3.07
CA ALA A 15 -1.68 7.65 -2.69
C ALA A 15 -2.32 6.32 -3.09
N ILE A 16 -1.49 5.32 -3.38
CA ILE A 16 -1.92 3.95 -3.67
C ILE A 16 -1.83 3.16 -2.37
N PHE A 17 -2.91 2.49 -1.99
CA PHE A 17 -2.97 1.70 -0.76
C PHE A 17 -2.98 0.20 -1.04
N PHE A 18 -2.27 -0.54 -0.20
CA PHE A 18 -2.23 -1.99 -0.18
C PHE A 18 -2.69 -2.47 1.19
N GLU A 19 -3.91 -3.02 1.28
CA GLU A 19 -4.41 -3.62 2.52
C GLU A 19 -4.19 -5.13 2.52
N PHE A 20 -3.45 -5.64 3.51
CA PHE A 20 -3.30 -7.07 3.71
C PHE A 20 -4.48 -7.61 4.50
N LYS A 21 -5.37 -8.31 3.81
CA LYS A 21 -6.57 -8.93 4.37
C LYS A 21 -6.38 -10.43 4.51
N HIS A 22 -6.92 -10.99 5.58
CA HIS A 22 -6.95 -12.44 5.80
C HIS A 22 -8.26 -12.84 6.46
N TYR A 23 -8.72 -14.05 6.17
CA TYR A 23 -9.83 -14.66 6.88
C TYR A 23 -9.41 -15.01 8.30
N LYS A 24 -10.25 -14.68 9.30
CA LYS A 24 -10.07 -15.06 10.70
C LYS A 24 -11.03 -16.19 11.05
N PRO A 25 -10.60 -17.47 11.09
CA PRO A 25 -11.51 -18.61 11.26
C PRO A 25 -12.39 -18.51 12.52
N LYS A 26 -11.81 -18.14 13.66
CA LYS A 26 -12.54 -18.00 14.93
C LYS A 26 -13.62 -16.91 14.90
N LYS A 27 -13.47 -15.90 14.05
CA LYS A 27 -14.41 -14.79 13.94
C LYS A 27 -15.27 -14.87 12.68
N ARG A 28 -14.97 -15.81 11.77
CA ARG A 28 -15.65 -16.08 10.51
C ARG A 28 -15.80 -14.86 9.60
N PHE A 29 -14.83 -13.93 9.63
CA PHE A 29 -14.83 -12.75 8.77
C PHE A 29 -13.41 -12.40 8.27
N THR A 30 -13.33 -11.64 7.17
CA THR A 30 -12.08 -11.13 6.62
C THR A 30 -11.66 -9.84 7.30
N SER A 31 -10.47 -9.83 7.89
CA SER A 31 -9.91 -8.68 8.62
C SER A 31 -8.69 -8.14 7.89
N THR A 32 -8.59 -6.82 7.77
CA THR A 32 -7.31 -6.15 7.52
C THR A 32 -6.37 -6.44 8.69
N LYS A 33 -5.13 -6.85 8.42
CA LYS A 33 -4.05 -7.05 9.40
C LYS A 33 -3.18 -5.80 9.50
N CYS A 34 -2.76 -5.32 8.34
CA CYS A 34 -1.87 -4.18 8.15
C CYS A 34 -2.09 -3.57 6.78
N PHE A 35 -1.50 -2.40 6.57
CA PHE A 35 -1.53 -1.71 5.29
C PHE A 35 -0.15 -1.14 4.95
N ALA A 36 0.08 -0.94 3.67
CA ALA A 36 1.17 -0.14 3.11
C ALA A 36 0.56 0.90 2.18
N PHE A 37 1.28 1.98 1.92
CA PHE A 37 0.88 2.95 0.91
C PHE A 37 2.11 3.51 0.20
N MET A 38 1.89 4.05 -0.99
CA MET A 38 2.91 4.71 -1.80
C MET A 38 2.35 6.04 -2.27
N GLU A 39 3.08 7.13 -2.07
CA GLU A 39 2.72 8.45 -2.56
C GLU A 39 3.06 8.59 -4.06
N MET A 40 2.55 9.63 -4.70
CA MET A 40 2.70 9.84 -6.14
C MET A 40 4.15 10.01 -6.61
N ASP A 41 5.00 10.62 -5.78
CA ASP A 41 6.43 10.86 -6.06
C ASP A 41 7.30 9.60 -5.92
N GLU A 42 6.77 8.56 -5.28
CA GLU A 42 7.41 7.25 -5.16
C GLU A 42 7.13 6.33 -6.37
N ILE A 43 6.25 6.75 -7.29
CA ILE A 43 5.97 6.04 -8.53
C ILE A 43 7.16 6.19 -9.49
N LYS A 44 7.94 5.12 -9.61
CA LYS A 44 9.15 5.06 -10.45
C LYS A 44 9.35 3.64 -10.96
N PRO A 45 9.97 3.43 -12.13
CA PRO A 45 10.15 2.08 -12.65
C PRO A 45 11.13 1.30 -11.77
N GLY A 46 10.87 0.01 -11.60
CA GLY A 46 11.75 -0.92 -10.89
C GLY A 46 11.26 -1.37 -9.51
N PRO A 47 12.12 -2.03 -8.72
CA PRO A 47 11.76 -2.58 -7.42
C PRO A 47 11.59 -1.51 -6.34
N ILE A 48 10.61 -1.71 -5.45
CA ILE A 48 10.42 -0.90 -4.24
C ILE A 48 10.03 -1.82 -3.07
N VAL A 49 10.45 -1.44 -1.86
CA VAL A 49 10.03 -2.06 -0.61
C VAL A 49 9.30 -1.03 0.23
N ILE A 50 8.17 -1.41 0.81
CA ILE A 50 7.31 -0.51 1.59
C ILE A 50 7.05 -1.13 2.95
N GLU A 51 7.22 -0.35 4.02
CA GLU A 51 6.90 -0.77 5.37
C GLU A 51 5.40 -1.02 5.60
N LEU A 52 5.12 -1.84 6.60
CA LEU A 52 3.76 -2.21 6.98
C LEU A 52 3.33 -1.44 8.23
N TYR A 53 2.13 -0.89 8.19
CA TYR A 53 1.49 -0.17 9.29
C TYR A 53 0.35 -0.98 9.89
N LYS A 54 0.11 -0.82 11.20
CA LYS A 54 -0.95 -1.51 11.94
C LYS A 54 -2.32 -1.02 11.50
N LYS A 55 -3.30 -1.92 11.46
CA LYS A 55 -4.73 -1.57 11.32
C LYS A 55 -5.20 -0.65 12.47
N PRO A 56 -6.25 0.18 12.28
CA PRO A 56 -6.99 0.40 11.04
C PRO A 56 -6.18 1.19 10.02
N THR A 57 -6.53 1.04 8.74
CA THR A 57 -5.90 1.78 7.64
C THR A 57 -6.22 3.27 7.75
N ASP A 58 -5.19 4.10 7.89
CA ASP A 58 -5.33 5.56 7.88
C ASP A 58 -5.13 6.10 6.46
N PHE A 59 -6.22 6.26 5.72
CA PHE A 59 -6.18 6.77 4.34
C PHE A 59 -5.71 8.24 4.25
N LYS A 60 -5.73 8.99 5.36
CA LYS A 60 -5.18 10.35 5.45
C LYS A 60 -3.71 10.36 5.86
N ARG A 61 -3.14 9.22 6.25
CA ARG A 61 -1.72 9.02 6.52
C ARG A 61 -1.17 9.96 7.60
N LYS A 62 -2.00 10.30 8.59
CA LYS A 62 -1.66 11.26 9.66
C LYS A 62 -1.12 10.60 10.91
N LYS A 63 -1.59 9.39 11.23
CA LYS A 63 -1.23 8.66 12.45
C LYS A 63 -0.78 7.25 12.11
N LEU A 64 0.47 7.15 11.69
CA LEU A 64 1.08 5.90 11.24
C LEU A 64 1.72 5.16 12.43
N GLN A 65 1.43 3.86 12.54
CA GLN A 65 2.03 2.99 13.55
C GLN A 65 2.68 1.79 12.87
N LEU A 66 4.01 1.69 12.90
CA LEU A 66 4.73 0.56 12.31
C LEU A 66 4.24 -0.78 12.89
N LEU A 67 4.03 -1.76 12.01
CA LEU A 67 3.68 -3.13 12.38
C LEU A 67 4.86 -3.84 13.05
N THR A 68 6.06 -3.64 12.53
CA THR A 68 7.30 -4.29 12.97
C THR A 68 8.51 -3.44 12.66
N LYS A 69 9.59 -3.59 13.43
CA LYS A 69 10.93 -3.07 13.13
C LYS A 69 11.82 -4.06 12.39
N LYS A 70 11.37 -5.32 12.27
CA LYS A 70 12.08 -6.36 11.51
C LYS A 70 12.06 -6.00 10.02
N PRO A 71 13.05 -6.44 9.22
CA PRO A 71 13.11 -6.18 7.78
C PRO A 71 12.10 -7.05 7.02
N LEU A 72 10.80 -6.82 7.26
CA LEU A 72 9.67 -7.49 6.62
C LEU A 72 8.80 -6.44 5.95
N TYR A 73 8.87 -6.40 4.62
CA TYR A 73 8.27 -5.35 3.80
C TYR A 73 7.29 -5.91 2.78
N LEU A 74 6.46 -5.05 2.21
CA LEU A 74 5.79 -5.32 0.94
C LEU A 74 6.80 -5.06 -0.19
N HIS A 75 7.14 -6.09 -0.95
CA HIS A 75 7.99 -5.98 -2.14
C HIS A 75 7.12 -5.81 -3.38
N LEU A 76 7.36 -4.75 -4.14
CA LEU A 76 6.67 -4.48 -5.41
C LEU A 76 7.70 -4.27 -6.52
N HIS A 77 7.29 -4.58 -7.75
CA HIS A 77 7.99 -4.18 -8.96
C HIS A 77 7.05 -3.27 -9.75
N GLN A 78 7.51 -2.05 -10.02
CA GLN A 78 6.73 -1.02 -10.70
C GLN A 78 7.10 -1.01 -12.18
N THR A 79 6.10 -1.14 -13.04
CA THR A 79 6.25 -1.01 -14.50
C THR A 79 5.45 0.20 -14.96
N LEU A 80 6.13 1.15 -15.60
CA LEU A 80 5.48 2.30 -16.24
C LEU A 80 5.30 1.98 -17.72
N HIS A 81 4.06 1.73 -18.11
CA HIS A 81 3.69 1.56 -19.50
C HIS A 81 3.58 2.94 -20.15
N LYS A 82 4.27 3.14 -21.28
CA LYS A 82 3.94 4.23 -22.19
C LYS A 82 2.77 3.74 -23.05
N GLU A 83 1.75 4.57 -23.23
CA GLU A 83 0.83 4.41 -24.36
C GLU A 83 1.62 4.49 -25.67
#